data_AF-A0A290ZC50-F1
#
_entry.id   AF-A0A290ZC50-F1
#
_cell.length_a   1.000
_cell.length_b   1.000
_cell.length_c   1.000
_cell.angle_alpha   90.00
_cell.angle_beta   90.00
_cell.angle_gamma   90.00
#
_symmetry.space_group_name_H-M   'P 1'
#
loop_
_entity.id
_entity.type
_entity.pdbx_description
1 polymer ?
#
loop_
_entity_poly.entity_id
_entity_poly.type
_entity_poly.pdbx_seq_one_letter_code
_entity_poly.pdbx_strand_id
1 'polypeptide(L)'
;MLTAVLVDSSVVQRLSEEERTLPLERLPLAECSDFHKLRTRLTRLQRGIGQPAGKASSGNATRRLRLRVDVPGHTGGDAAALQARLARSTAKPQSEQPPAERPAPDYDVVWPANKLLVEIRGLRTRSADDHSLQESLTLLWALGRLTRGRARLTAWPEFEREVGDLLVEFGESRTPGHPFRHLASSPDLWETHGLADVPTATDTGARAGFPERTFTALTKDRLLRTQVIAVLANAYLGDDAQAVLTRVGLGTADLDRPATATTRVEQTALRSLLLDGRDAAPCALCGDEYPVGSLVAAHIKRRSACTPEQKLDLANVAMLACALGCDHLYEQGHLTVAPDGRVRVADTTYPAVRARLAELDGRHVPAHTPESRDYFEWHATTIFKKPVGPVG
;
A
#
# COMPACT_ATOMS: atom_id res chain seq x y z
N MET A 1 27.63 -3.88 -17.51
CA MET A 1 27.49 -2.61 -18.25
C MET A 1 26.05 -2.48 -18.74
N LEU A 2 25.35 -1.40 -18.42
CA LEU A 2 24.07 -1.07 -19.06
C LEU A 2 24.36 -0.47 -20.44
N THR A 3 23.91 -1.13 -21.50
CA THR A 3 24.25 -0.79 -22.88
C THR A 3 23.12 -0.09 -23.62
N ALA A 4 21.87 -0.36 -23.26
CA ALA A 4 20.71 0.37 -23.77
C ALA A 4 19.51 0.26 -22.82
N VAL A 5 18.60 1.22 -22.92
CA VAL A 5 17.31 1.18 -22.23
C VAL A 5 16.23 1.51 -23.24
N LEU A 6 15.21 0.67 -23.34
CA LEU A 6 14.12 0.84 -24.29
C LEU A 6 12.78 0.97 -23.57
N VAL A 7 11.90 1.83 -24.05
CA VAL A 7 10.50 1.86 -23.61
C VAL A 7 9.75 0.75 -24.33
N ASP A 8 9.30 -0.25 -23.58
CA ASP A 8 8.71 -1.49 -24.10
C ASP A 8 7.29 -1.68 -23.57
N SER A 9 6.45 -0.68 -23.81
CA SER A 9 5.02 -0.72 -23.48
C SER A 9 4.21 -0.93 -24.76
N SER A 10 3.06 -1.62 -24.67
CA SER A 10 2.16 -1.89 -25.82
C SER A 10 1.86 -0.63 -26.64
N VAL A 11 1.67 0.51 -25.97
CA VAL A 11 1.36 1.83 -26.59
C VAL A 11 2.46 2.33 -27.55
N VAL A 12 3.73 1.97 -27.29
CA VAL A 12 4.87 2.47 -28.07
C VAL A 12 5.48 1.43 -28.99
N GLN A 13 5.09 0.15 -28.90
CA GLN A 13 5.64 -0.93 -29.74
C GLN A 13 5.45 -0.73 -31.25
N ARG A 14 4.53 0.15 -31.64
CA ARG A 14 4.34 0.62 -33.02
C ARG A 14 5.44 1.54 -33.55
N LEU A 15 6.28 2.11 -32.67
CA LEU A 15 7.43 2.94 -33.04
C LEU A 15 8.66 2.08 -33.31
N SER A 16 9.60 2.60 -34.10
CA SER A 16 10.88 1.93 -34.32
C SER A 16 11.65 1.74 -32.99
N GLU A 17 12.64 0.85 -33.00
CA GLU A 17 13.46 0.62 -31.81
C GLU A 17 14.28 1.86 -31.44
N GLU A 18 14.77 2.60 -32.44
CA GLU A 18 15.51 3.85 -32.25
C GLU A 18 14.67 4.91 -31.54
N GLU A 19 13.42 5.10 -31.97
CA GLU A 19 12.48 6.05 -31.36
C GLU A 19 12.05 5.66 -29.93
N ARG A 20 12.24 4.39 -29.55
CA ARG A 20 11.94 3.87 -28.21
C ARG A 20 13.16 3.77 -27.31
N THR A 21 14.36 3.98 -27.83
CA THR A 21 15.60 3.87 -27.07
C THR A 21 15.86 5.18 -26.34
N LEU A 22 16.11 5.08 -25.03
CA LEU A 22 16.48 6.26 -24.24
C LEU A 22 17.89 6.70 -24.65
N PRO A 23 18.12 8.02 -24.80
CA PRO A 23 19.45 8.56 -25.07
C PRO A 23 20.27 8.50 -23.78
N LEU A 24 20.80 7.32 -23.48
CA LEU A 24 21.66 7.05 -22.33
C LEU A 24 23.01 6.56 -22.82
N GLU A 25 24.08 7.15 -22.30
CA GLU A 25 25.43 6.61 -22.46
C GLU A 25 25.56 5.27 -21.73
N ARG A 26 26.50 4.44 -22.18
CA ARG A 26 26.79 3.16 -21.54
C ARG A 26 27.22 3.39 -20.10
N LEU A 27 26.61 2.69 -19.15
CA LEU A 27 26.82 2.92 -17.72
C LEU A 27 27.29 1.64 -17.00
N PRO A 28 28.42 1.65 -16.27
CA PRO A 28 28.80 0.53 -15.42
C PRO A 28 27.87 0.45 -14.21
N LEU A 29 26.93 -0.51 -14.21
CA LEU A 29 25.98 -0.65 -13.09
C LEU A 29 26.65 -0.99 -11.76
N ALA A 30 27.82 -1.63 -11.77
CA ALA A 30 28.59 -1.95 -10.58
C ALA A 30 29.20 -0.71 -9.90
N GLU A 31 29.41 0.37 -10.65
CA GLU A 31 29.95 1.64 -10.16
C GLU A 31 28.84 2.66 -9.85
N CYS A 32 27.57 2.27 -10.03
CA CYS A 32 26.43 3.11 -9.73
C CYS A 32 26.18 3.11 -8.21
N SER A 33 26.60 4.19 -7.54
CA SER A 33 26.38 4.38 -6.10
C SER A 33 24.97 4.86 -5.74
N ASP A 34 24.22 5.40 -6.70
CA ASP A 34 22.88 5.97 -6.50
C ASP A 34 21.87 5.50 -7.55
N PHE A 35 21.23 4.37 -7.26
CA PHE A 35 20.18 3.80 -8.10
C PHE A 35 18.89 4.64 -8.09
N HIS A 36 18.66 5.49 -7.08
CA HIS A 36 17.51 6.38 -7.06
C HIS A 36 17.65 7.48 -8.11
N LYS A 37 18.83 8.10 -8.20
CA LYS A 37 19.17 9.09 -9.22
C LYS A 37 19.14 8.50 -10.63
N LEU A 38 19.63 7.27 -10.79
CA LEU A 38 19.50 6.54 -12.05
C LEU A 38 18.02 6.35 -12.43
N ARG A 39 17.18 5.88 -11.51
CA ARG A 39 15.73 5.72 -11.73
C ARG A 39 15.05 7.04 -12.12
N THR A 40 15.37 8.14 -11.43
CA THR A 40 14.81 9.48 -11.73
C THR A 40 15.23 9.96 -13.12
N ARG A 41 16.50 9.75 -13.50
CA ARG A 41 17.01 10.06 -14.85
C ARG A 41 16.27 9.27 -15.93
N LEU A 42 16.11 7.95 -15.76
CA LEU A 42 15.36 7.09 -16.69
C LEU A 42 13.90 7.52 -16.80
N THR A 43 13.26 7.89 -15.68
CA THR A 43 11.88 8.35 -15.63
C THR A 43 11.67 9.68 -16.39
N ARG A 44 12.67 10.58 -16.34
CA ARG A 44 12.63 11.83 -17.10
C ARG A 44 12.81 11.58 -18.59
N LEU A 45 13.79 10.77 -18.97
CA LEU A 45 14.10 10.46 -20.37
C LEU A 45 12.95 9.75 -21.07
N GLN A 46 12.24 8.85 -20.39
CA GLN A 46 11.13 8.13 -21.00
C GLN A 46 9.89 8.99 -21.28
N ARG A 47 9.71 10.14 -20.60
CA ARG A 47 8.43 10.91 -20.54
C ARG A 47 7.90 11.36 -21.91
N GLY A 48 8.78 11.64 -22.87
CA GLY A 48 8.42 12.10 -24.21
C GLY A 48 8.15 11.00 -25.24
N ILE A 49 8.56 9.76 -24.96
CA ILE A 49 8.48 8.67 -25.95
C ILE A 49 7.03 8.21 -26.10
N GLY A 50 6.52 8.24 -27.34
CA GLY A 50 5.15 7.84 -27.67
C GLY A 50 4.07 8.90 -27.46
N GLN A 51 4.42 10.16 -27.21
CA GLN A 51 3.45 11.27 -27.16
C GLN A 51 3.23 11.88 -28.56
N PRO A 52 1.98 11.99 -29.06
CA PRO A 52 1.69 12.78 -30.24
C PRO A 52 1.93 14.27 -29.95
N ALA A 53 2.49 15.01 -30.91
CA ALA A 53 2.76 16.44 -30.75
C ALA A 53 1.47 17.20 -30.35
N GLY A 54 1.53 17.91 -29.21
CA GLY A 54 0.46 18.81 -28.77
C GLY A 54 -0.58 18.28 -27.77
N LYS A 55 -0.44 17.08 -27.18
CA LYS A 55 -1.31 16.62 -26.06
C LYS A 55 -0.53 16.38 -24.76
N ALA A 56 -1.01 16.99 -23.67
CA ALA A 56 -0.52 16.74 -22.32
C ALA A 56 -1.05 15.39 -21.80
N SER A 57 -0.12 14.45 -21.63
CA SER A 57 -0.34 13.06 -21.19
C SER A 57 -0.87 12.12 -22.27
N SER A 58 0.01 11.23 -22.74
CA SER A 58 -0.43 9.94 -23.27
C SER A 58 -0.85 9.10 -22.06
N GLY A 59 -2.02 8.47 -22.11
CA GLY A 59 -2.60 7.60 -21.08
C GLY A 59 -1.80 6.31 -20.79
N ASN A 60 -0.47 6.41 -20.78
CA ASN A 60 0.46 5.37 -20.43
C ASN A 60 1.15 5.76 -19.11
N ALA A 61 0.42 5.56 -18.00
CA ALA A 61 0.91 5.81 -16.65
C ALA A 61 1.94 4.76 -16.18
N THR A 62 1.99 3.59 -16.84
CA THR A 62 2.85 2.45 -16.49
C THR A 62 3.75 2.06 -17.66
N ARG A 63 4.79 2.86 -17.89
CA ARG A 63 5.79 2.59 -18.95
C ARG A 63 6.73 1.48 -18.49
N ARG A 64 6.73 0.35 -19.21
CA ARG A 64 7.69 -0.74 -19.03
C ARG A 64 9.01 -0.35 -19.70
N LEU A 65 10.13 -0.56 -19.00
CA LEU A 65 11.48 -0.36 -19.53
C LEU A 65 12.18 -1.71 -19.70
N ARG A 66 12.74 -1.95 -20.88
CA ARG A 66 13.62 -3.08 -21.16
C ARG A 66 15.07 -2.61 -21.06
N LEU A 67 15.80 -3.15 -20.09
CA LEU A 67 17.22 -2.87 -19.90
C LEU A 67 18.04 -3.90 -20.67
N ARG A 68 18.98 -3.44 -21.50
CA ARG A 68 20.01 -4.30 -22.09
C ARG A 68 21.30 -4.13 -21.31
N VAL A 69 21.80 -5.23 -20.78
CA VAL A 69 23.03 -5.27 -20.00
C VAL A 69 24.00 -6.23 -20.64
N ASP A 70 25.25 -5.81 -20.72
CA ASP A 70 26.40 -6.66 -20.99
C ASP A 70 27.00 -7.07 -19.66
N VAL A 71 27.17 -8.37 -19.44
CA VAL A 71 27.62 -8.95 -18.18
C VAL A 71 28.95 -9.64 -18.45
N PRO A 72 30.07 -9.16 -17.86
CA PRO A 72 31.38 -9.75 -18.11
C PRO A 72 31.39 -11.25 -17.85
N GLY A 73 31.92 -12.02 -18.81
CA GLY A 73 31.99 -13.48 -18.74
C GLY A 73 30.71 -14.22 -19.13
N HIS A 74 29.68 -13.50 -19.58
CA HIS A 74 28.41 -14.08 -20.04
C HIS A 74 28.08 -13.63 -21.46
N THR A 75 27.45 -14.51 -22.22
CA THR A 75 27.02 -14.33 -23.61
C THR A 75 25.51 -14.52 -23.75
N GLY A 76 24.96 -14.33 -24.95
CA GLY A 76 23.55 -14.61 -25.22
C GLY A 76 23.16 -16.07 -25.00
N GLY A 77 24.08 -17.03 -25.16
CA GLY A 77 23.81 -18.46 -25.05
C GLY A 77 23.57 -18.95 -23.62
N ASP A 78 24.13 -18.28 -22.62
CA ASP A 78 24.04 -18.63 -21.20
C ASP A 78 23.11 -17.69 -20.41
N ALA A 79 22.36 -16.83 -21.11
CA ALA A 79 21.42 -15.88 -20.51
C ALA A 79 20.39 -16.54 -19.57
N ALA A 80 19.87 -17.71 -19.93
CA ALA A 80 18.92 -18.46 -19.10
C ALA A 80 19.56 -18.97 -17.79
N ALA A 81 20.81 -19.44 -17.84
CA ALA A 81 21.55 -19.87 -16.67
C ALA A 81 21.91 -18.68 -15.76
N LEU A 82 22.29 -17.56 -16.35
CA LEU A 82 22.53 -16.31 -15.63
C LEU A 82 21.25 -15.79 -14.93
N GLN A 83 20.11 -15.82 -15.62
CA GLN A 83 18.80 -15.46 -15.04
C GLN A 83 18.48 -16.35 -13.82
N ALA A 84 18.64 -17.67 -13.94
CA ALA A 84 18.39 -18.60 -12.84
C ALA A 84 19.36 -18.42 -11.66
N ARG A 85 20.58 -17.92 -11.90
CA ARG A 85 21.55 -17.62 -10.84
C ARG A 85 21.21 -16.31 -10.12
N LEU A 86 20.84 -15.26 -10.86
CA LEU A 86 20.40 -13.98 -10.29
C LEU A 86 19.13 -14.16 -9.44
N ALA A 87 18.18 -14.99 -9.89
CA ALA A 87 16.96 -15.31 -9.14
C ALA A 87 17.22 -16.07 -7.82
N ARG A 88 18.35 -16.76 -7.70
CA ARG A 88 18.77 -17.45 -6.46
C ARG A 88 19.49 -16.52 -5.48
N SER A 89 20.24 -15.55 -5.99
CA SER A 89 21.00 -14.59 -5.17
C SER A 89 20.13 -13.54 -4.47
N THR A 90 18.84 -13.46 -4.80
CA THR A 90 17.84 -12.59 -4.12
C THR A 90 17.11 -13.29 -2.98
N ALA A 91 17.40 -14.57 -2.71
CA ALA A 91 16.89 -15.25 -1.53
C ALA A 91 17.63 -14.75 -0.28
N LYS A 92 16.87 -14.29 0.71
CA LYS A 92 17.34 -13.78 2.02
C LYS A 92 18.24 -14.82 2.72
N PRO A 93 19.31 -14.44 3.46
CA PRO A 93 20.14 -15.41 4.16
C PRO A 93 19.33 -16.17 5.21
N GLN A 94 19.51 -17.49 5.27
CA GLN A 94 18.95 -18.35 6.31
C GLN A 94 19.61 -18.01 7.65
N SER A 95 18.81 -17.72 8.67
CA SER A 95 19.26 -17.57 10.05
C SER A 95 19.55 -18.94 10.68
N GLU A 96 20.71 -19.06 11.32
CA GLU A 96 21.15 -20.21 12.13
C GLU A 96 20.18 -20.57 13.27
N GLN A 97 20.23 -21.83 13.70
CA GLN A 97 19.31 -22.49 14.64
C GLN A 97 19.06 -21.74 15.97
N PRO A 98 17.84 -21.85 16.55
CA PRO A 98 17.54 -21.26 17.85
C PRO A 98 18.07 -22.11 19.02
N PRO A 99 18.47 -21.50 20.15
CA PRO A 99 18.75 -22.24 21.38
C PRO A 99 17.45 -22.66 22.12
N ALA A 100 17.62 -23.70 22.92
CA ALA A 100 16.67 -24.55 23.64
C ALA A 100 15.34 -23.95 24.16
N GLU A 101 14.32 -24.80 24.08
CA GLU A 101 12.93 -24.71 24.52
C GLU A 101 12.66 -23.78 25.71
N ARG A 102 11.88 -22.73 25.43
CA ARG A 102 10.88 -22.23 26.37
C ARG A 102 9.54 -22.88 26.02
N PRO A 103 8.69 -23.20 27.01
CA PRO A 103 7.39 -23.80 26.75
C PRO A 103 6.60 -22.89 25.82
N ALA A 104 6.10 -23.47 24.73
CA ALA A 104 5.35 -22.74 23.71
C ALA A 104 4.18 -22.00 24.38
N PRO A 105 4.00 -20.69 24.14
CA PRO A 105 2.73 -20.06 24.45
C PRO A 105 1.66 -20.70 23.57
N ASP A 106 0.49 -20.92 24.16
CA ASP A 106 -0.67 -21.45 23.48
C ASP A 106 -1.08 -20.52 22.32
N TYR A 107 -0.84 -20.96 21.08
CA TYR A 107 -0.90 -20.13 19.87
C TYR A 107 -2.32 -20.00 19.27
N ASP A 108 -3.37 -20.20 20.06
CA ASP A 108 -4.75 -20.15 19.55
C ASP A 108 -5.43 -18.77 19.60
N VAL A 109 -4.70 -17.68 19.89
CA VAL A 109 -5.28 -16.32 19.86
C VAL A 109 -4.32 -15.31 19.22
N VAL A 110 -4.48 -15.12 17.90
CA VAL A 110 -4.32 -13.87 17.11
C VAL A 110 -3.95 -14.25 15.67
N TRP A 111 -4.94 -14.21 14.77
CA TRP A 111 -4.70 -14.13 13.32
C TRP A 111 -4.12 -12.74 13.04
N PRO A 112 -2.87 -12.58 12.55
CA PRO A 112 -2.41 -11.28 12.14
C PRO A 112 -3.24 -10.88 10.91
N ALA A 113 -4.09 -9.86 11.03
CA ALA A 113 -4.79 -9.22 9.90
C ALA A 113 -3.87 -9.01 8.67
N ASN A 114 -2.58 -8.81 8.93
CA ASN A 114 -1.52 -8.72 7.94
C ASN A 114 -1.37 -9.96 7.04
N LYS A 115 -1.63 -11.19 7.52
CA LYS A 115 -1.48 -12.42 6.71
C LYS A 115 -2.50 -12.47 5.57
N LEU A 116 -3.78 -12.26 5.88
CA LEU A 116 -4.86 -12.24 4.88
C LEU A 116 -4.64 -11.11 3.86
N LEU A 117 -4.26 -9.92 4.32
CA LEU A 117 -3.96 -8.79 3.43
C LEU A 117 -2.73 -9.04 2.55
N VAL A 118 -1.72 -9.76 3.05
CA VAL A 118 -0.54 -10.16 2.27
C VAL A 118 -0.93 -11.18 1.19
N GLU A 119 -1.76 -12.16 1.50
CA GLU A 119 -2.21 -13.15 0.50
C GLU A 119 -3.03 -12.53 -0.62
N ILE A 120 -3.96 -11.63 -0.29
CA ILE A 120 -4.77 -10.91 -1.28
C ILE A 120 -3.91 -10.00 -2.17
N ARG A 121 -2.86 -9.39 -1.60
CA ARG A 121 -1.87 -8.63 -2.38
C ARG A 121 -1.00 -9.52 -3.27
N GLY A 122 -0.82 -10.79 -2.89
CA GLY A 122 -0.09 -11.81 -3.63
C GLY A 122 -0.85 -12.45 -4.80
N LEU A 123 -2.15 -12.19 -4.95
CA LEU A 123 -2.93 -12.65 -6.12
C LEU A 123 -2.33 -12.12 -7.44
N ARG A 124 -1.76 -10.90 -7.42
CA ARG A 124 -1.03 -10.30 -8.57
C ARG A 124 0.21 -11.06 -9.02
N THR A 125 0.90 -11.79 -8.13
CA THR A 125 2.16 -12.46 -8.47
C THR A 125 1.97 -13.90 -8.91
N ARG A 126 0.76 -14.45 -8.75
CA ARG A 126 0.41 -15.83 -9.08
C ARG A 126 -0.35 -15.97 -10.41
N SER A 127 -0.99 -14.89 -10.85
CA SER A 127 -1.67 -14.83 -12.15
C SER A 127 -0.65 -14.44 -13.23
N ALA A 128 -0.05 -15.42 -13.89
CA ALA A 128 0.79 -15.20 -15.07
C ALA A 128 -0.04 -14.75 -16.30
N ASP A 129 -1.35 -15.01 -16.27
CA ASP A 129 -2.35 -14.62 -17.26
C ASP A 129 -3.39 -13.67 -16.65
N ASP A 130 -4.26 -13.08 -17.48
CA ASP A 130 -5.18 -11.95 -17.22
C ASP A 130 -6.27 -12.17 -16.12
N HIS A 131 -6.19 -13.22 -15.30
CA HIS A 131 -7.28 -13.68 -14.42
C HIS A 131 -7.43 -12.97 -13.07
N SER A 132 -6.57 -11.99 -12.77
CA SER A 132 -6.57 -11.30 -11.46
C SER A 132 -7.84 -10.47 -11.20
N LEU A 133 -8.55 -10.04 -12.25
CA LEU A 133 -9.84 -9.35 -12.14
C LEU A 133 -10.96 -10.34 -11.77
N GLN A 134 -11.00 -11.53 -12.40
CA GLN A 134 -12.00 -12.56 -12.10
C GLN A 134 -11.95 -13.03 -10.65
N GLU A 135 -10.74 -13.24 -10.12
CA GLU A 135 -10.52 -13.59 -8.71
C GLU A 135 -11.02 -12.48 -7.78
N SER A 136 -10.74 -11.22 -8.12
CA SER A 136 -11.14 -10.07 -7.32
C SER A 136 -12.66 -9.87 -7.31
N LEU A 137 -13.31 -10.00 -8.46
CA LEU A 137 -14.77 -9.97 -8.59
C LEU A 137 -15.41 -11.10 -7.76
N THR A 138 -14.84 -12.30 -7.80
CA THR A 138 -15.30 -13.46 -7.03
C THR A 138 -15.19 -13.23 -5.52
N LEU A 139 -14.06 -12.70 -5.05
CA LEU A 139 -13.85 -12.42 -3.62
C LEU A 139 -14.77 -11.29 -3.12
N LEU A 140 -14.98 -10.23 -3.92
CA LEU A 140 -15.92 -9.15 -3.61
C LEU A 140 -17.37 -9.63 -3.59
N TRP A 141 -17.74 -10.52 -4.50
CA TRP A 141 -19.04 -11.20 -4.48
C TRP A 141 -19.23 -12.01 -3.19
N ALA A 142 -18.22 -12.81 -2.79
CA ALA A 142 -18.28 -13.59 -1.56
C ALA A 142 -18.37 -12.71 -0.31
N LEU A 143 -17.67 -11.57 -0.28
CA LEU A 143 -17.78 -10.56 0.78
C LEU A 143 -19.18 -9.94 0.82
N GLY A 144 -19.78 -9.64 -0.33
CA GLY A 144 -21.15 -9.14 -0.43
C GLY A 144 -22.19 -10.14 0.09
N ARG A 145 -21.94 -11.44 -0.06
CA ARG A 145 -22.76 -12.51 0.54
C ARG A 145 -22.57 -12.57 2.05
N LEU A 146 -21.33 -12.50 2.52
CA LEU A 146 -20.97 -12.47 3.94
C LEU A 146 -21.67 -11.33 4.68
N THR A 147 -21.64 -10.10 4.15
CA THR A 147 -22.28 -8.93 4.78
C THR A 147 -23.80 -9.04 4.87
N ARG A 148 -24.40 -9.88 4.01
CA ARG A 148 -25.84 -10.19 4.00
C ARG A 148 -26.22 -11.38 4.87
N GLY A 149 -25.26 -11.96 5.61
CA GLY A 149 -25.50 -13.15 6.42
C GLY A 149 -25.87 -14.38 5.59
N ARG A 150 -25.45 -14.46 4.33
CA ARG A 150 -25.65 -15.64 3.49
C ARG A 150 -24.73 -16.78 3.93
N ALA A 151 -25.07 -17.99 3.49
CA ALA A 151 -24.27 -19.18 3.77
C ALA A 151 -22.81 -19.00 3.33
N ARG A 152 -21.88 -19.48 4.16
CA ARG A 152 -20.43 -19.37 3.96
C ARG A 152 -19.95 -20.05 2.68
N LEU A 153 -20.47 -21.23 2.39
CA LEU A 153 -20.17 -22.00 1.18
C LEU A 153 -21.37 -21.93 0.23
N THR A 154 -21.09 -21.66 -1.04
CA THR A 154 -22.09 -21.55 -2.11
C THR A 154 -22.00 -22.75 -3.04
N ALA A 155 -23.14 -23.32 -3.42
CA ALA A 155 -23.18 -24.44 -4.36
C ALA A 155 -22.83 -24.00 -5.78
N TRP A 156 -22.21 -24.89 -6.55
CA TRP A 156 -21.74 -24.59 -7.91
C TRP A 156 -22.80 -24.00 -8.83
N PRO A 157 -24.05 -24.51 -8.92
CA PRO A 157 -25.06 -23.90 -9.79
C PRO A 157 -25.40 -22.45 -9.44
N GLU A 158 -25.39 -22.10 -8.15
CA GLU A 158 -25.62 -20.73 -7.68
C GLU A 158 -24.40 -19.84 -7.96
N PHE A 159 -23.20 -20.36 -7.68
CA PHE A 159 -21.94 -19.69 -7.95
C PHE A 159 -21.76 -19.39 -9.45
N GLU A 160 -21.93 -20.40 -10.31
CA GLU A 160 -21.76 -20.31 -11.77
C GLU A 160 -22.66 -19.23 -12.36
N ARG A 161 -23.92 -19.17 -11.89
CA ARG A 161 -24.86 -18.15 -12.31
C ARG A 161 -24.45 -16.77 -11.80
N GLU A 162 -24.30 -16.60 -10.49
CA GLU A 162 -24.09 -15.27 -9.89
C GLU A 162 -22.73 -14.66 -10.25
N VAL A 163 -21.66 -15.45 -10.18
CA VAL A 163 -20.31 -15.00 -10.55
C VAL A 163 -20.18 -14.91 -12.06
N GLY A 164 -20.74 -15.86 -12.82
CA GLY A 164 -20.71 -15.81 -14.28
C GLY A 164 -21.38 -14.54 -14.84
N ASP A 165 -22.54 -14.16 -14.29
CA ASP A 165 -23.22 -12.92 -14.67
C ASP A 165 -22.40 -11.68 -14.26
N LEU A 166 -21.76 -11.71 -13.08
CA LEU A 166 -20.89 -10.63 -12.60
C LEU A 166 -19.65 -10.43 -13.48
N LEU A 167 -19.00 -11.53 -13.91
CA LEU A 167 -17.84 -11.47 -14.79
C LEU A 167 -18.20 -10.77 -16.12
N VAL A 168 -19.27 -11.22 -16.76
CA VAL A 168 -19.73 -10.63 -18.04
C VAL A 168 -20.08 -9.15 -17.89
N GLU A 169 -20.75 -8.77 -16.80
CA GLU A 169 -21.14 -7.40 -16.52
C GLU A 169 -19.94 -6.44 -16.43
N PHE A 170 -18.79 -6.93 -15.95
CA PHE A 170 -17.56 -6.14 -15.79
C PHE A 170 -16.47 -6.48 -16.81
N GLY A 171 -16.87 -6.93 -18.00
CA GLY A 171 -15.99 -7.06 -19.18
C GLY A 171 -15.13 -8.33 -19.22
N GLU A 172 -15.39 -9.29 -18.34
CA GLU A 172 -14.70 -10.59 -18.29
C GLU A 172 -15.45 -11.67 -19.08
N SER A 173 -14.72 -12.72 -19.46
CA SER A 173 -15.34 -13.91 -20.03
C SER A 173 -16.19 -14.64 -18.98
N ARG A 174 -17.30 -15.26 -19.42
CA ARG A 174 -18.18 -16.08 -18.54
C ARG A 174 -17.53 -17.42 -18.18
N THR A 175 -16.40 -17.37 -17.47
CA THR A 175 -15.60 -18.54 -17.07
C THR A 175 -15.50 -18.66 -15.55
N PRO A 176 -16.63 -18.75 -14.80
CA PRO A 176 -16.62 -18.79 -13.33
C PRO A 176 -15.89 -20.01 -12.76
N GLY A 177 -15.72 -21.09 -13.53
CA GLY A 177 -14.97 -22.28 -13.10
C GLY A 177 -13.49 -21.98 -12.81
N HIS A 178 -12.91 -20.99 -13.49
CA HIS A 178 -11.52 -20.60 -13.29
C HIS A 178 -11.28 -20.01 -11.88
N PRO A 179 -11.93 -18.89 -11.47
CA PRO A 179 -11.75 -18.38 -10.11
C PRO A 179 -12.28 -19.34 -9.03
N PHE A 180 -13.30 -20.16 -9.34
CA PHE A 180 -13.79 -21.19 -8.41
C PHE A 180 -12.67 -22.13 -7.96
N ARG A 181 -11.82 -22.58 -8.90
CA ARG A 181 -10.71 -23.51 -8.62
C ARG A 181 -9.40 -22.79 -8.29
N HIS A 182 -9.03 -21.77 -9.05
CA HIS A 182 -7.72 -21.13 -8.93
C HIS A 182 -7.52 -20.49 -7.54
N LEU A 183 -8.58 -19.87 -6.99
CA LEU A 183 -8.55 -19.31 -5.63
C LEU A 183 -8.23 -20.37 -4.56
N ALA A 184 -8.61 -21.64 -4.78
CA ALA A 184 -8.32 -22.75 -3.86
C ALA A 184 -6.80 -23.05 -3.73
N SER A 185 -5.96 -22.51 -4.61
CA SER A 185 -4.50 -22.52 -4.46
C SER A 185 -4.03 -21.67 -3.25
N SER A 186 -4.92 -20.86 -2.68
CA SER A 186 -4.70 -20.10 -1.44
C SER A 186 -5.67 -20.63 -0.36
N PRO A 187 -5.29 -21.68 0.39
CA PRO A 187 -6.19 -22.39 1.29
C PRO A 187 -6.68 -21.57 2.48
N ASP A 188 -5.96 -20.49 2.82
CA ASP A 188 -6.35 -19.53 3.84
C ASP A 188 -7.40 -18.52 3.32
N LEU A 189 -7.62 -18.44 2.01
CA LEU A 189 -8.53 -17.49 1.37
C LEU A 189 -9.78 -18.16 0.78
N TRP A 190 -9.65 -19.38 0.23
CA TRP A 190 -10.74 -20.03 -0.49
C TRP A 190 -10.69 -21.54 -0.31
N GLU A 191 -11.84 -22.15 -0.01
CA GLU A 191 -11.99 -23.59 0.04
C GLU A 191 -13.02 -24.08 -0.98
N THR A 192 -12.80 -25.28 -1.49
CA THR A 192 -13.70 -25.97 -2.41
C THR A 192 -13.97 -27.39 -1.90
N HIS A 193 -15.20 -27.86 -2.07
CA HIS A 193 -15.64 -29.19 -1.66
C HIS A 193 -16.38 -29.86 -2.80
N GLY A 194 -16.30 -31.20 -2.86
CA GLY A 194 -17.08 -32.01 -3.79
C GLY A 194 -16.53 -32.06 -5.23
N LEU A 195 -15.30 -31.60 -5.48
CA LEU A 195 -14.65 -31.65 -6.80
C LEU A 195 -13.14 -31.92 -6.75
N ALA A 196 -12.67 -32.69 -7.74
CA ALA A 196 -11.25 -32.91 -8.01
C ALA A 196 -10.66 -31.89 -8.99
N ASP A 197 -11.46 -31.36 -9.93
CA ASP A 197 -11.04 -30.48 -11.05
C ASP A 197 -11.98 -29.27 -11.25
N VAL A 198 -11.82 -28.52 -12.35
CA VAL A 198 -12.72 -27.41 -12.72
C VAL A 198 -14.17 -27.95 -12.84
N PRO A 199 -15.14 -27.32 -12.16
CA PRO A 199 -16.53 -27.75 -12.20
C PRO A 199 -17.12 -27.71 -13.62
N THR A 200 -17.99 -28.67 -13.90
CA THR A 200 -18.87 -28.73 -15.07
C THR A 200 -20.33 -28.51 -14.66
N ALA A 201 -21.22 -28.33 -15.62
CA ALA A 201 -22.66 -28.16 -15.35
C ALA A 201 -23.29 -29.31 -14.56
N THR A 202 -22.67 -30.49 -14.53
CA THR A 202 -23.18 -31.66 -13.79
C THR A 202 -22.76 -31.71 -12.31
N ASP A 203 -21.82 -30.85 -11.88
CA ASP A 203 -21.21 -30.89 -10.55
C ASP A 203 -22.05 -30.17 -9.47
N THR A 204 -23.32 -30.56 -9.35
CA THR A 204 -24.31 -29.92 -8.46
C THR A 204 -23.97 -30.04 -6.96
N GLY A 205 -23.16 -31.02 -6.57
CA GLY A 205 -22.70 -31.21 -5.19
C GLY A 205 -21.52 -30.34 -4.78
N ALA A 206 -20.87 -29.68 -5.74
CA ALA A 206 -19.69 -28.88 -5.50
C ALA A 206 -20.02 -27.58 -4.76
N ARG A 207 -19.13 -27.15 -3.86
CA ARG A 207 -19.32 -25.92 -3.07
C ARG A 207 -18.01 -25.17 -2.90
N ALA A 208 -18.08 -23.85 -2.82
CA ALA A 208 -16.91 -23.01 -2.54
C ALA A 208 -17.23 -21.76 -1.72
N GLY A 209 -16.21 -21.22 -1.06
CA GLY A 209 -16.30 -19.96 -0.33
C GLY A 209 -15.11 -19.72 0.60
N PHE A 210 -15.26 -18.77 1.52
CA PHE A 210 -14.23 -18.51 2.53
C PHE A 210 -14.09 -19.69 3.49
N PRO A 211 -12.86 -20.07 3.87
CA PRO A 211 -12.61 -20.99 4.97
C PRO A 211 -13.25 -20.48 6.26
N GLU A 212 -13.65 -21.39 7.15
CA GLU A 212 -14.36 -21.04 8.40
C GLU A 212 -13.65 -19.98 9.24
N ARG A 213 -12.32 -20.09 9.34
CA ARG A 213 -11.47 -19.13 10.05
C ARG A 213 -11.54 -17.74 9.42
N THR A 214 -11.39 -17.65 8.10
CA THR A 214 -11.41 -16.39 7.33
C THR A 214 -12.80 -15.76 7.31
N PHE A 215 -13.85 -16.58 7.14
CA PHE A 215 -15.23 -16.14 7.25
C PHE A 215 -15.49 -15.53 8.63
N THR A 216 -15.12 -16.24 9.70
CA THR A 216 -15.30 -15.77 11.08
C THR A 216 -14.55 -14.47 11.34
N ALA A 217 -13.30 -14.36 10.89
CA ALA A 217 -12.50 -13.15 11.02
C ALA A 217 -13.15 -11.96 10.29
N LEU A 218 -13.56 -12.15 9.03
CA LEU A 218 -14.20 -11.11 8.22
C LEU A 218 -15.60 -10.73 8.73
N THR A 219 -16.33 -11.65 9.36
CA THR A 219 -17.61 -11.36 10.01
C THR A 219 -17.42 -10.52 11.26
N LYS A 220 -16.47 -10.89 12.13
CA LYS A 220 -16.24 -10.24 13.44
C LYS A 220 -15.46 -8.93 13.35
N ASP A 221 -14.46 -8.86 12.48
CA ASP A 221 -13.56 -7.71 12.35
C ASP A 221 -13.98 -6.83 11.16
N ARG A 222 -14.71 -5.75 11.48
CA ARG A 222 -15.15 -4.76 10.50
C ARG A 222 -13.98 -4.05 9.82
N LEU A 223 -12.92 -3.73 10.56
CA LEU A 223 -11.78 -3.00 10.02
C LEU A 223 -11.02 -3.86 9.02
N LEU A 224 -10.75 -5.12 9.36
CA LEU A 224 -10.15 -6.09 8.45
C LEU A 224 -11.01 -6.26 7.19
N ARG A 225 -12.33 -6.40 7.35
CA ARG A 225 -13.27 -6.49 6.22
C ARG A 225 -13.19 -5.26 5.31
N THR A 226 -13.22 -4.05 5.87
CA THR A 226 -13.06 -2.80 5.10
C THR A 226 -11.72 -2.74 4.39
N GLN A 227 -10.62 -3.13 5.05
CA GLN A 227 -9.30 -3.14 4.46
C GLN A 227 -9.20 -4.13 3.29
N VAL A 228 -9.78 -5.32 3.43
CA VAL A 228 -9.82 -6.34 2.36
C VAL A 228 -10.62 -5.83 1.16
N ILE A 229 -11.81 -5.27 1.38
CA ILE A 229 -12.63 -4.67 0.31
C ILE A 229 -11.84 -3.57 -0.40
N ALA A 230 -11.19 -2.68 0.35
CA ALA A 230 -10.40 -1.59 -0.21
C ALA A 230 -9.20 -2.10 -1.02
N VAL A 231 -8.50 -3.15 -0.57
CA VAL A 231 -7.39 -3.73 -1.34
C VAL A 231 -7.90 -4.35 -2.63
N LEU A 232 -8.97 -5.14 -2.60
CA LEU A 232 -9.54 -5.78 -3.79
C LEU A 232 -10.06 -4.73 -4.80
N ALA A 233 -10.78 -3.71 -4.32
CA ALA A 233 -11.32 -2.67 -5.19
C ALA A 233 -10.21 -1.81 -5.82
N ASN A 234 -9.26 -1.31 -5.00
CA ASN A 234 -8.22 -0.39 -5.48
C ASN A 234 -7.12 -1.08 -6.30
N ALA A 235 -6.88 -2.37 -6.07
CA ALA A 235 -5.83 -3.08 -6.81
C ALA A 235 -6.32 -3.61 -8.16
N TYR A 236 -7.62 -3.82 -8.37
CA TYR A 236 -8.06 -4.57 -9.57
C TYR A 236 -9.21 -3.94 -10.34
N LEU A 237 -9.99 -3.01 -9.77
CA LEU A 237 -11.22 -2.53 -10.42
C LEU A 237 -11.13 -1.13 -11.04
N GLY A 238 -10.09 -0.34 -10.75
CA GLY A 238 -9.94 1.00 -11.32
C GLY A 238 -11.19 1.87 -11.15
N ASP A 239 -11.70 2.43 -12.25
CA ASP A 239 -12.88 3.32 -12.27
C ASP A 239 -14.21 2.56 -12.04
N ASP A 240 -14.25 1.23 -12.24
CA ASP A 240 -15.44 0.39 -12.07
C ASP A 240 -15.67 -0.04 -10.62
N ALA A 241 -14.74 0.28 -9.71
CA ALA A 241 -14.77 -0.12 -8.31
C ALA A 241 -16.12 0.16 -7.64
N GLN A 242 -16.67 1.36 -7.81
CA GLN A 242 -17.93 1.75 -7.16
C GLN A 242 -19.14 0.99 -7.73
N ALA A 243 -19.15 0.73 -9.04
CA ALA A 243 -20.20 -0.02 -9.71
C ALA A 243 -20.20 -1.47 -9.22
N VAL A 244 -19.03 -2.12 -9.17
CA VAL A 244 -18.88 -3.47 -8.63
C VAL A 244 -19.32 -3.54 -7.18
N LEU A 245 -18.83 -2.64 -6.32
CA LEU A 245 -19.18 -2.63 -4.90
C LEU A 245 -20.69 -2.47 -4.69
N THR A 246 -21.34 -1.62 -5.48
CA THR A 246 -22.79 -1.49 -5.46
C THR A 246 -23.48 -2.78 -5.93
N ARG A 247 -22.97 -3.39 -7.00
CA ARG A 247 -23.54 -4.58 -7.63
C ARG A 247 -23.45 -5.85 -6.78
N VAL A 248 -22.34 -6.05 -6.07
CA VAL A 248 -22.20 -7.12 -5.07
C VAL A 248 -22.78 -6.70 -3.72
N GLY A 249 -23.25 -5.46 -3.64
CA GLY A 249 -24.00 -4.94 -2.50
C GLY A 249 -23.14 -4.69 -1.26
N LEU A 250 -21.88 -4.32 -1.48
CA LEU A 250 -20.97 -3.73 -0.51
C LEU A 250 -21.08 -2.18 -0.48
N GLY A 251 -22.06 -1.60 -1.18
CA GLY A 251 -22.34 -0.16 -1.20
C GLY A 251 -23.14 0.37 0.00
N THR A 252 -22.69 1.52 0.52
CA THR A 252 -23.36 2.51 1.42
C THR A 252 -23.97 2.07 2.75
N ALA A 253 -23.94 0.79 3.14
CA ALA A 253 -24.42 0.34 4.45
C ALA A 253 -23.31 0.10 5.50
N ASP A 254 -22.03 0.18 5.12
CA ASP A 254 -20.90 0.01 6.06
C ASP A 254 -19.98 1.25 6.03
N LEU A 255 -20.52 2.34 6.61
CA LEU A 255 -19.89 3.63 7.00
C LEU A 255 -19.81 4.75 5.95
N ASP A 256 -20.38 5.89 6.32
CA ASP A 256 -20.59 7.10 5.52
C ASP A 256 -19.34 7.84 5.00
N ARG A 257 -19.61 8.50 3.86
CA ARG A 257 -19.02 9.73 3.25
C ARG A 257 -17.62 9.61 2.62
N PRO A 258 -17.45 10.02 1.34
CA PRO A 258 -16.15 10.01 0.67
C PRO A 258 -15.24 11.03 1.34
N ALA A 259 -14.23 10.55 2.06
CA ALA A 259 -12.94 11.21 2.02
C ALA A 259 -12.24 10.68 0.77
N THR A 260 -12.00 11.54 -0.21
CA THR A 260 -10.98 11.34 -1.25
C THR A 260 -9.61 11.30 -0.56
N ALA A 261 -9.33 10.23 0.18
CA ALA A 261 -8.00 9.89 0.60
C ALA A 261 -7.33 9.22 -0.61
N THR A 262 -6.78 10.06 -1.48
CA THR A 262 -5.63 9.66 -2.29
C THR A 262 -4.72 8.83 -1.39
N THR A 263 -4.48 7.55 -1.70
CA THR A 263 -3.44 6.78 -1.02
C THR A 263 -2.13 7.48 -1.34
N ARG A 264 -1.67 8.30 -0.40
CA ARG A 264 -0.62 9.30 -0.65
C ARG A 264 0.71 8.56 -0.74
N VAL A 265 1.20 8.35 -1.95
CA VAL A 265 2.57 7.87 -2.22
C VAL A 265 3.59 8.71 -1.43
N GLU A 266 3.30 10.00 -1.26
CA GLU A 266 4.01 10.97 -0.43
C GLU A 266 4.12 10.52 1.04
N GLN A 267 3.07 9.98 1.65
CA GLN A 267 3.11 9.58 3.06
C GLN A 267 4.00 8.36 3.29
N THR A 268 3.98 7.40 2.35
CA THR A 268 4.91 6.28 2.36
C THR A 268 6.34 6.77 2.14
N ALA A 269 6.56 7.74 1.25
CA ALA A 269 7.88 8.32 0.98
C ALA A 269 8.41 9.12 2.19
N LEU A 270 7.59 9.96 2.82
CA LEU A 270 7.92 10.71 4.04
C LEU A 270 8.29 9.77 5.18
N ARG A 271 7.47 8.73 5.38
CA ARG A 271 7.71 7.73 6.42
C ARG A 271 9.02 6.98 6.18
N SER A 272 9.29 6.54 4.95
CA SER A 272 10.55 5.88 4.62
C SER A 272 11.76 6.81 4.79
N LEU A 273 11.65 8.09 4.39
CA LEU A 273 12.71 9.09 4.51
C LEU A 273 13.05 9.38 5.98
N LEU A 274 12.04 9.58 6.83
CA LEU A 274 12.23 9.92 8.23
C LEU A 274 12.72 8.73 9.08
N LEU A 275 12.30 7.51 8.74
CA LEU A 275 12.73 6.31 9.44
C LEU A 275 14.14 5.87 9.03
N ASP A 276 14.54 6.15 7.78
CA ASP A 276 15.88 5.83 7.24
C ASP A 276 16.29 4.37 7.47
N GLY A 277 15.35 3.45 7.30
CA GLY A 277 15.57 2.01 7.48
C GLY A 277 15.72 1.53 8.92
N ARG A 278 15.51 2.39 9.93
CA ARG A 278 15.51 2.01 11.35
C ARG A 278 14.27 1.21 11.73
N ASP A 279 14.41 0.29 12.69
CA ASP A 279 13.30 -0.49 13.28
C ASP A 279 12.61 0.20 14.46
N ALA A 280 13.27 1.19 15.05
CA ALA A 280 12.75 2.08 16.07
C ALA A 280 13.30 3.51 15.89
N ALA A 281 12.54 4.51 16.32
CA ALA A 281 12.98 5.89 16.30
C ALA A 281 12.27 6.71 17.40
N PRO A 282 12.87 7.83 17.85
CA PRO A 282 12.22 8.71 18.80
C PRO A 282 11.07 9.48 18.16
N CYS A 283 10.00 9.70 18.93
CA CYS A 283 9.00 10.70 18.59
C CYS A 283 9.62 12.10 18.72
N ALA A 284 9.47 12.96 17.72
CA ALA A 284 9.99 14.32 17.71
C ALA A 284 9.42 15.21 18.84
N LEU A 285 8.22 14.89 19.36
CA LEU A 285 7.52 15.70 20.34
C LEU A 285 7.72 15.23 21.78
N CYS A 286 7.52 13.93 22.05
CA CYS A 286 7.78 13.41 23.41
C CYS A 286 9.23 12.94 23.58
N GLY A 287 9.96 12.61 22.53
CA GLY A 287 11.35 12.13 22.63
C GLY A 287 11.50 10.65 22.99
N ASP A 288 10.43 9.96 23.40
CA ASP A 288 10.51 8.52 23.70
C ASP A 288 10.72 7.72 22.41
N GLU A 289 11.45 6.61 22.53
CA GLU A 289 11.72 5.68 21.44
C GLU A 289 10.57 4.70 21.22
N TYR A 290 10.14 4.56 19.97
CA TYR A 290 9.04 3.68 19.59
C TYR A 290 9.41 2.78 18.41
N PRO A 291 8.86 1.57 18.32
CA PRO A 291 8.96 0.77 17.12
C PRO A 291 8.31 1.52 15.95
N VAL A 292 8.82 1.32 14.72
CA VAL A 292 8.31 2.04 13.55
C VAL A 292 6.80 1.97 13.40
N GLY A 293 6.17 0.84 13.73
CA GLY A 293 4.72 0.65 13.66
C GLY A 293 3.90 1.62 14.53
N SER A 294 4.50 2.19 15.58
CA SER A 294 3.86 3.12 16.52
C SER A 294 4.18 4.59 16.23
N LEU A 295 4.98 4.86 15.19
CA LEU A 295 5.28 6.22 14.73
C LEU A 295 4.43 6.53 13.50
N VAL A 296 4.21 7.81 13.22
CA VAL A 296 3.58 8.34 12.00
C VAL A 296 4.41 9.52 11.46
N ALA A 297 4.42 9.70 10.15
CA ALA A 297 5.00 10.89 9.52
C ALA A 297 3.98 12.03 9.62
N ALA A 298 3.95 12.71 10.76
CA ALA A 298 3.05 13.81 11.03
C ALA A 298 3.50 15.04 10.24
N HIS A 299 2.58 15.64 9.47
CA HIS A 299 2.89 16.91 8.80
C HIS A 299 3.00 18.03 9.84
N ILE A 300 4.10 18.79 9.80
CA ILE A 300 4.33 19.93 10.70
C ILE A 300 3.33 21.05 10.37
N LYS A 301 3.13 21.32 9.07
CA LYS A 301 2.08 22.20 8.52
C LYS A 301 1.02 21.35 7.82
N ARG A 302 -0.27 21.60 8.07
CA ARG A 302 -1.35 20.80 7.46
C ARG A 302 -1.22 20.80 5.94
N ARG A 303 -1.19 19.61 5.35
CA ARG A 303 -1.00 19.41 3.89
C ARG A 303 -1.96 20.22 3.02
N SER A 304 -3.20 20.41 3.46
CA SER A 304 -4.20 21.21 2.74
C SER A 304 -3.82 22.70 2.64
N ALA A 305 -2.99 23.19 3.56
CA ALA A 305 -2.46 24.54 3.59
C ALA A 305 -1.05 24.66 2.98
N CYS A 306 -0.43 23.55 2.55
CA CYS A 306 0.86 23.56 1.88
C CYS A 306 0.72 23.93 0.39
N THR A 307 1.62 24.77 -0.11
CA THR A 307 1.78 25.00 -1.56
C THR A 307 2.31 23.73 -2.25
N PRO A 308 2.23 23.63 -3.60
CA PRO A 308 2.83 22.52 -4.33
C PRO A 308 4.33 22.32 -4.02
N GLU A 309 5.09 23.40 -3.86
CA GLU A 309 6.52 23.38 -3.53
C GLU A 309 6.75 22.84 -2.12
N GLN A 310 5.96 23.29 -1.14
CA GLN A 310 6.02 22.81 0.24
C GLN A 310 5.65 21.32 0.36
N LYS A 311 4.77 20.81 -0.51
CA LYS A 311 4.45 19.36 -0.58
C LYS A 311 5.60 18.52 -1.12
N LEU A 312 6.54 19.13 -1.85
CA LEU A 312 7.73 18.45 -2.36
C LEU A 312 8.92 18.53 -1.41
N ASP A 313 8.81 19.32 -0.34
CA ASP A 313 9.83 19.48 0.70
C ASP A 313 9.75 18.37 1.76
N LEU A 314 9.96 17.13 1.30
CA LEU A 314 9.75 15.92 2.09
C LEU A 314 10.66 15.83 3.33
N ALA A 315 11.79 16.52 3.32
CA ALA A 315 12.75 16.51 4.42
C ALA A 315 12.29 17.36 5.61
N ASN A 316 11.51 18.42 5.36
CA ASN A 316 11.20 19.44 6.36
C ASN A 316 9.70 19.62 6.64
N VAL A 317 8.81 19.16 5.74
CA VAL A 317 7.36 19.34 5.89
C VAL A 317 6.72 18.39 6.92
N ALA A 318 7.45 17.36 7.35
CA ALA A 318 6.95 16.35 8.29
C ALA A 318 7.99 15.94 9.33
N MET A 319 7.52 15.37 10.44
CA MET A 319 8.32 14.81 11.52
C MET A 319 7.73 13.48 11.99
N LEU A 320 8.52 12.68 12.72
CA LEU A 320 7.99 11.47 13.37
C LEU A 320 7.23 11.84 14.64
N ALA A 321 5.94 11.52 14.72
CA ALA A 321 5.15 11.62 15.94
C ALA A 321 4.66 10.23 16.36
N CYS A 322 4.48 9.98 17.66
CA CYS A 322 3.90 8.72 18.10
C CYS A 322 2.38 8.71 17.88
N ALA A 323 1.86 7.57 17.40
CA ALA A 323 0.43 7.30 17.29
C ALA A 323 -0.26 7.13 18.66
N LEU A 324 0.53 7.06 19.74
CA LEU A 324 0.07 6.92 21.12
C LEU A 324 -0.43 8.23 21.74
N GLY A 325 -0.31 9.35 21.04
CA GLY A 325 -0.99 10.59 21.42
C GLY A 325 -0.39 11.87 20.88
N CYS A 326 0.92 11.92 20.60
CA CYS A 326 1.56 13.18 20.18
C CYS A 326 1.07 13.66 18.80
N ASP A 327 0.82 12.74 17.86
CA ASP A 327 0.25 13.09 16.55
C ASP A 327 -1.12 13.78 16.69
N HIS A 328 -2.02 13.17 17.47
CA HIS A 328 -3.36 13.70 17.73
C HIS A 328 -3.31 15.05 18.48
N LEU A 329 -2.52 15.14 19.56
CA LEU A 329 -2.42 16.37 20.36
C LEU A 329 -1.87 17.54 19.54
N TYR A 330 -0.90 17.28 18.67
CA TYR A 330 -0.36 18.28 17.75
C TYR A 330 -1.42 18.70 16.72
N GLU A 331 -2.04 17.75 16.01
CA GLU A 331 -3.04 18.04 14.97
C GLU A 331 -4.24 18.86 15.48
N GLN A 332 -4.66 18.59 16.72
CA GLN A 332 -5.77 19.28 17.40
C GLN A 332 -5.35 20.60 18.07
N GLY A 333 -4.09 21.00 17.97
CA GLY A 333 -3.57 22.25 18.51
C GLY A 333 -3.48 22.30 20.03
N HIS A 334 -3.45 21.14 20.71
CA HIS A 334 -3.24 21.07 22.15
C HIS A 334 -1.78 21.31 22.56
N LEU A 335 -0.86 21.16 21.61
CA LEU A 335 0.53 21.56 21.74
C LEU A 335 1.05 22.09 20.42
N THR A 336 2.12 22.88 20.47
CA THR A 336 2.85 23.39 19.31
C THR A 336 4.34 23.43 19.62
N VAL A 337 5.17 23.70 18.62
CA VAL A 337 6.58 24.05 18.82
C VAL A 337 6.73 25.55 18.67
N ALA A 338 7.33 26.20 19.67
CA ALA A 338 7.61 27.63 19.68
C ALA A 338 8.89 27.95 18.89
N PRO A 339 9.16 29.24 18.56
CA PRO A 339 10.33 29.63 17.77
C PRO A 339 11.70 29.25 18.38
N ASP A 340 11.74 28.95 19.68
CA ASP A 340 12.91 28.44 20.40
C ASP A 340 13.10 26.91 20.23
N GLY A 341 12.30 26.26 19.38
CA GLY A 341 12.35 24.82 19.14
C GLY A 341 11.80 23.98 20.29
N ARG A 342 11.06 24.57 21.23
CA ARG A 342 10.50 23.87 22.38
C ARG A 342 8.99 23.72 22.29
N VAL A 343 8.48 22.61 22.82
CA VAL A 343 7.04 22.38 22.93
C VAL A 343 6.41 23.44 23.84
N ARG A 344 5.24 23.93 23.45
CA ARG A 344 4.31 24.72 24.26
C ARG A 344 2.94 24.09 24.21
N VAL A 345 2.24 24.09 25.34
CA VAL A 345 0.95 23.41 25.48
C VAL A 345 -0.20 24.37 25.73
N ALA A 346 -1.38 23.96 25.28
CA ALA A 346 -2.62 24.69 25.47
C ALA A 346 -3.22 24.38 26.84
N ASP A 347 -4.03 25.30 27.34
CA ASP A 347 -4.91 24.99 28.46
C ASP A 347 -6.03 24.04 28.03
N THR A 348 -6.42 23.18 28.96
CA THR A 348 -7.53 22.24 28.78
C THR A 348 -8.28 22.10 30.09
N THR A 349 -9.56 21.76 30.07
CA THR A 349 -10.32 21.44 31.29
C THR A 349 -10.19 19.97 31.68
N TYR A 350 -9.76 19.10 30.75
CA TYR A 350 -9.67 17.66 30.94
C TYR A 350 -8.41 17.25 31.71
N PRO A 351 -8.51 16.68 32.93
CA PRO A 351 -7.35 16.42 33.79
C PRO A 351 -6.30 15.47 33.18
N ALA A 352 -6.73 14.39 32.54
CA ALA A 352 -5.81 13.43 31.91
C ALA A 352 -5.01 14.05 30.75
N VAL A 353 -5.66 14.90 29.94
CA VAL A 353 -5.00 15.63 28.86
C VAL A 353 -4.03 16.66 29.44
N ARG A 354 -4.42 17.37 30.50
CA ARG A 354 -3.55 18.34 31.20
C ARG A 354 -2.28 17.67 31.73
N ALA A 355 -2.42 16.52 32.39
CA ALA A 355 -1.28 15.77 32.90
C ALA A 355 -0.33 15.37 31.76
N ARG A 356 -0.87 14.84 30.67
CA ARG A 356 -0.06 14.48 29.50
C ARG A 356 0.62 15.68 28.85
N LEU A 357 -0.05 16.82 28.76
CA LEU A 357 0.53 18.05 28.22
C LEU A 357 1.65 18.59 29.12
N ALA A 358 1.48 18.54 30.44
CA ALA A 358 2.51 18.98 31.39
C ALA A 358 3.81 18.18 31.25
N GLU A 359 3.74 16.88 30.90
CA GLU A 359 4.93 16.05 30.62
C GLU A 359 5.67 16.46 29.34
N LEU A 360 4.99 17.12 28.40
CA LEU A 360 5.51 17.49 27.09
C LEU A 360 6.01 18.93 27.04
N ASP A 361 5.48 19.81 27.89
CA ASP A 361 5.80 21.23 27.87
C ASP A 361 7.31 21.49 28.06
N GLY A 362 7.86 22.40 27.25
CA GLY A 362 9.27 22.76 27.28
C GLY A 362 10.26 21.75 26.67
N ARG A 363 9.82 20.54 26.25
CA ARG A 363 10.71 19.57 25.57
C ARG A 363 11.26 20.14 24.26
N HIS A 364 12.53 19.87 23.98
CA HIS A 364 13.18 20.29 22.73
C HIS A 364 12.79 19.36 21.58
N VAL A 365 12.48 19.94 20.42
CA VAL A 365 12.07 19.22 19.21
C VAL A 365 13.20 19.28 18.17
N PRO A 366 13.98 18.19 17.97
CA PRO A 366 15.11 18.19 17.03
C PRO A 366 14.71 18.48 15.58
N ALA A 367 13.45 18.22 15.22
CA ALA A 367 12.94 18.49 13.89
C ALA A 367 12.75 20.00 13.59
N HIS A 368 12.82 20.88 14.60
CA HIS A 368 12.75 22.33 14.42
C HIS A 368 14.12 22.89 14.02
N THR A 369 14.34 22.98 12.72
CA THR A 369 15.56 23.51 12.09
C THR A 369 15.24 24.84 11.40
N PRO A 370 16.24 25.60 10.91
CA PRO A 370 15.98 26.77 10.09
C PRO A 370 15.09 26.49 8.87
N GLU A 371 15.20 25.30 8.26
CA GLU A 371 14.47 24.88 7.06
C GLU A 371 13.02 24.47 7.34
N SER A 372 12.71 23.99 8.55
CA SER A 372 11.36 23.59 8.95
C SER A 372 10.62 24.65 9.79
N ARG A 373 11.31 25.72 10.19
CA ARG A 373 10.82 26.80 11.06
C ARG A 373 9.46 27.35 10.59
N ASP A 374 9.33 27.68 9.32
CA ASP A 374 8.12 28.29 8.77
C ASP A 374 6.89 27.37 8.89
N TYR A 375 7.10 26.05 8.86
CA TYR A 375 6.02 25.08 9.07
C TYR A 375 5.55 25.06 10.52
N PHE A 376 6.49 25.11 11.47
CA PHE A 376 6.17 25.18 12.90
C PHE A 376 5.53 26.52 13.27
N GLU A 377 6.00 27.62 12.70
CA GLU A 377 5.43 28.95 12.89
C GLU A 377 3.99 29.02 12.38
N TRP A 378 3.72 28.46 11.20
CA TRP A 378 2.36 28.33 10.69
C TRP A 378 1.46 27.56 11.66
N HIS A 379 1.95 26.46 12.23
CA HIS A 379 1.17 25.67 13.19
C HIS A 379 0.89 26.46 14.48
N ALA A 380 1.91 27.10 15.04
CA ALA A 380 1.82 27.91 16.25
C ALA A 380 0.87 29.10 16.11
N THR A 381 0.74 29.66 14.91
CA THR A 381 -0.12 30.81 14.63
C THR A 381 -1.53 30.42 14.21
N THR A 382 -1.71 29.27 13.55
CA THR A 382 -2.97 28.91 12.89
C THR A 382 -3.76 27.81 13.63
N ILE A 383 -3.06 26.85 14.25
CA ILE A 383 -3.69 25.65 14.84
C ILE A 383 -3.64 25.66 16.36
N PHE A 384 -2.55 26.15 16.95
CA PHE A 384 -2.35 26.12 18.39
C PHE A 384 -3.43 26.90 19.15
N LYS A 385 -4.08 26.22 20.10
CA LYS A 385 -5.07 26.80 20.99
C LYS A 385 -4.32 27.57 22.07
N LYS A 386 -4.27 28.90 21.95
CA LYS A 386 -3.59 29.75 22.94
C LYS A 386 -4.18 29.52 24.33
N PRO A 387 -3.37 29.54 25.40
CA PRO A 387 -3.87 29.50 26.76
C PRO A 387 -4.86 30.64 26.97
N VAL A 388 -6.03 30.29 27.50
CA VAL A 388 -7.04 31.29 27.87
C VAL A 388 -6.53 31.90 29.16
N GLY A 389 -5.86 33.05 29.05
CA GLY A 389 -5.49 33.83 30.23
C GLY A 389 -6.73 34.08 31.10
N PRO A 390 -6.57 34.26 32.42
CA PRO A 390 -7.71 34.48 33.31
C PRO A 390 -8.53 35.66 32.79
N VAL A 391 -9.82 35.42 32.60
CA VAL A 391 -10.78 36.49 32.29
C VAL A 391 -10.96 37.29 33.57
N GLY A 392 -10.36 38.48 33.62
CA GLY A 392 -10.73 39.60 34.52
C GLY A 392 -10.53 39.37 36.00
#